data_AF-A0A953J7I4-F1
#
_entry.id   AF-A0A953J7I4-F1
#
_cell.length_a   1.000
_cell.length_b   1.000
_cell.length_c   1.000
_cell.angle_alpha   90.00
_cell.angle_beta   90.00
_cell.angle_gamma   90.00
#
_symmetry.space_group_name_H-M   'P 1'
#
loop_
_entity.id
_entity.type
_entity.pdbx_description
1 polymer ?
#
loop_
_entity_poly.entity_id
_entity_poly.type
_entity_poly.pdbx_seq_one_letter_code
_entity_poly.pdbx_strand_id
1 'polypeptide(L)'
;MRKPIKAFILAAGLGERLRPITDSLPKPLLPVAGKPLLQTVLERVSALPVSAIGLNLHYKREMIEEWVRESAFRERIVLFPEDPLLDTGGALKNAESFLKESEFLVHNADILSSMDLEELLDFHRASGNCVTLAVHDCPRFNTVAVNREGCLTGVGRARALQETEAWTAFTGIAMYSQEFLPFLPAGRSSVVDAWIRAVQAGCRVGTLDVTGAYWNDIGTPSAFASSVLDFLREEGETVSIHPSAAGCDSASLDGYIVLEKGVALEPGVSLKDCIVLPGAVPPPGEYRASIIGPGLVLGLDEKSMGFTVENGAVLIGTGGSDRRYYRVRENEKTAVLMQCSTGDPDFPRHMEYTQFFRACSLPVPELLEQNPFEMRARFEDLGDTSLYSWLKCRRGADRVEGMYRKVLEILVLLHTAATRRVGECRLLQERVFDYDHLRWETGYFLERFVQGLMKAPVRNLSALQDEFHRLAATVNAFPKTVMHRDFQSQNIMITGGDTPRLIDYQGARLGPPAYDVVSMLWDPYYRLDDALRERLVCFYMERMSSAAGEGFSVQELGETLLPCRLQRHMQALGAYGFLSMARGKKYFLKHVPGALRHLKEEVTLARDEYPELYRLVSGLQYA
;
A
#
# COMPACT_ATOMS: atom_id res chain seq x y z
N MET A 1 -13.73 -16.14 -28.96
CA MET A 1 -13.51 -16.59 -27.56
C MET A 1 -12.26 -17.42 -27.51
N ARG A 2 -11.34 -17.16 -26.58
CA ARG A 2 -10.12 -17.97 -26.40
C ARG A 2 -10.48 -19.39 -25.97
N LYS A 3 -9.75 -20.40 -26.46
CA LYS A 3 -9.96 -21.80 -26.06
C LYS A 3 -9.69 -21.94 -24.56
N PRO A 4 -10.59 -22.56 -23.79
CA PRO A 4 -10.42 -22.67 -22.35
C PRO A 4 -9.29 -23.62 -21.98
N ILE A 5 -8.63 -23.33 -20.85
CA ILE A 5 -7.56 -24.15 -20.26
C ILE A 5 -8.01 -24.76 -18.92
N LYS A 6 -7.23 -25.68 -18.37
CA LYS A 6 -7.28 -26.04 -16.94
C LYS A 6 -6.20 -25.29 -16.18
N ALA A 7 -6.33 -25.22 -14.87
CA ALA A 7 -5.23 -24.86 -13.99
C ALA A 7 -5.02 -25.95 -12.94
N PHE A 8 -3.79 -26.15 -12.51
CA PHE A 8 -3.41 -27.07 -11.44
C PHE A 8 -2.53 -26.35 -10.43
N ILE A 9 -3.01 -26.25 -9.20
CA ILE A 9 -2.34 -25.51 -8.13
C ILE A 9 -1.64 -26.52 -7.21
N LEU A 10 -0.31 -26.38 -7.10
CA LEU A 10 0.49 -27.22 -6.23
C LEU A 10 0.48 -26.67 -4.79
N ALA A 11 -0.32 -27.28 -3.93
CA ALA A 11 -0.60 -26.86 -2.55
C ALA A 11 -0.28 -27.92 -1.47
N ALA A 12 0.17 -29.11 -1.87
CA ALA A 12 0.48 -30.22 -0.94
C ALA A 12 1.79 -30.08 -0.13
N GLY A 13 2.54 -28.97 -0.30
CA GLY A 13 3.84 -28.78 0.33
C GLY A 13 3.79 -28.72 1.86
N LEU A 14 4.73 -29.42 2.52
CA LEU A 14 4.86 -29.46 3.99
C LEU A 14 5.26 -28.12 4.62
N GLY A 15 5.89 -27.23 3.85
CA GLY A 15 6.34 -25.93 4.34
C GLY A 15 7.36 -26.02 5.47
N GLU A 16 8.26 -27.01 5.45
CA GLU A 16 9.18 -27.29 6.58
C GLU A 16 10.10 -26.10 6.91
N ARG A 17 10.56 -25.37 5.89
CA ARG A 17 11.39 -24.18 6.05
C ARG A 17 10.66 -22.98 6.67
N LEU A 18 9.33 -23.02 6.74
CA LEU A 18 8.49 -22.02 7.40
C LEU A 18 8.16 -22.39 8.85
N ARG A 19 8.55 -23.57 9.33
CA ARG A 19 8.36 -23.93 10.73
C ARG A 19 9.07 -22.92 11.63
N PRO A 20 8.48 -22.57 12.78
CA PRO A 20 7.28 -23.17 13.38
C PRO A 20 5.92 -22.61 12.89
N ILE A 21 5.88 -21.66 11.95
CA ILE A 21 4.62 -21.06 11.49
C ILE A 21 3.67 -22.13 10.92
N THR A 22 4.22 -23.00 10.08
CA THR A 22 3.45 -24.04 9.38
C THR A 22 2.94 -25.17 10.27
N ASP A 23 3.40 -25.25 11.51
CA ASP A 23 2.87 -26.21 12.49
C ASP A 23 1.42 -25.88 12.88
N SER A 24 1.02 -24.61 12.75
CA SER A 24 -0.34 -24.15 13.02
C SER A 24 -1.18 -23.98 11.75
N LEU A 25 -0.59 -23.50 10.66
CA LEU A 25 -1.32 -23.08 9.45
C LEU A 25 -0.62 -23.64 8.19
N PRO A 26 -1.32 -24.34 7.27
CA PRO A 26 -0.68 -24.82 6.06
C PRO A 26 -0.23 -23.65 5.18
N LYS A 27 0.90 -23.84 4.49
CA LYS A 27 1.53 -22.81 3.65
C LYS A 27 0.57 -22.06 2.71
N PRO A 28 -0.33 -22.74 1.96
CA PRO A 28 -1.28 -22.07 1.07
C PRO A 28 -2.25 -21.12 1.79
N LEU A 29 -2.46 -21.29 3.09
CA LEU A 29 -3.37 -20.48 3.90
C LEU A 29 -2.67 -19.35 4.66
N LEU A 30 -1.36 -19.18 4.51
CA LEU A 30 -0.65 -18.03 5.09
C LEU A 30 -1.25 -16.73 4.56
N PRO A 31 -1.69 -15.80 5.43
CA PRO A 31 -2.32 -14.58 4.98
C PRO A 31 -1.29 -13.48 4.71
N VAL A 32 -1.49 -12.75 3.63
CA VAL A 32 -0.85 -11.45 3.39
C VAL A 32 -1.92 -10.39 3.56
N ALA A 33 -1.92 -9.74 4.73
CA ALA A 33 -2.86 -8.69 5.11
C ALA A 33 -4.34 -9.08 4.91
N GLY A 34 -4.75 -10.20 5.51
CA GLY A 34 -6.13 -10.70 5.45
C GLY A 34 -6.44 -11.63 4.28
N LYS A 35 -5.54 -11.78 3.30
CA LYS A 35 -5.75 -12.63 2.12
C LYS A 35 -4.79 -13.84 2.10
N PRO A 36 -5.28 -15.09 2.14
CA PRO A 36 -4.46 -16.29 1.97
C PRO A 36 -3.68 -16.32 0.64
N LEU A 37 -2.47 -16.88 0.63
CA LEU A 37 -1.67 -17.06 -0.60
C LEU A 37 -2.47 -17.78 -1.70
N LEU A 38 -3.18 -18.84 -1.33
CA LEU A 38 -4.03 -19.61 -2.23
C LEU A 38 -5.10 -18.73 -2.88
N GLN A 39 -5.70 -17.81 -2.12
CA GLN A 39 -6.71 -16.89 -2.66
C GLN A 39 -6.09 -15.98 -3.73
N THR A 40 -4.93 -15.38 -3.45
CA THR A 40 -4.22 -14.53 -4.41
C THR A 40 -3.89 -15.27 -5.70
N VAL A 41 -3.43 -16.53 -5.60
CA VAL A 41 -3.17 -17.38 -6.76
C VAL A 41 -4.46 -17.65 -7.54
N LEU A 42 -5.55 -18.04 -6.86
CA LEU A 42 -6.83 -18.36 -7.50
C LEU A 42 -7.46 -17.14 -8.19
N GLU A 43 -7.36 -15.95 -7.61
CA GLU A 43 -7.82 -14.70 -8.23
C GLU A 43 -7.06 -14.42 -9.54
N ARG A 44 -5.73 -14.55 -9.53
CA ARG A 44 -4.88 -14.34 -10.70
C ARG A 44 -5.14 -15.38 -11.80
N VAL A 45 -5.22 -16.65 -11.43
CA VAL A 45 -5.53 -17.74 -12.36
C VAL A 45 -6.93 -17.59 -12.93
N SER A 46 -7.89 -17.06 -12.16
CA SER A 46 -9.27 -16.84 -12.61
C SER A 46 -9.42 -15.72 -13.64
N ALA A 47 -8.41 -14.85 -13.80
CA ALA A 47 -8.38 -13.85 -14.87
C ALA A 47 -8.16 -14.49 -16.26
N LEU A 48 -7.66 -15.72 -16.32
CA LEU A 48 -7.52 -16.50 -17.55
C LEU A 48 -8.82 -17.25 -17.90
N PRO A 49 -8.98 -17.72 -19.15
CA PRO A 49 -10.12 -18.55 -19.56
C PRO A 49 -10.04 -19.99 -18.99
N VAL A 50 -10.03 -20.13 -17.66
CA VAL A 50 -9.91 -21.41 -16.96
C VAL A 50 -11.28 -22.06 -16.78
N SER A 51 -11.43 -23.29 -17.25
CA SER A 51 -12.68 -24.05 -17.12
C SER A 51 -12.84 -24.72 -15.75
N ALA A 52 -11.75 -25.20 -15.16
CA ALA A 52 -11.70 -25.80 -13.83
C ALA A 52 -10.28 -25.73 -13.26
N ILE A 53 -10.17 -25.80 -11.94
CA ILE A 53 -8.92 -25.67 -11.18
C ILE A 53 -8.72 -26.94 -10.34
N GLY A 54 -7.64 -27.68 -10.59
CA GLY A 54 -7.21 -28.77 -9.73
C GLY A 54 -6.35 -28.25 -8.58
N LEU A 55 -6.51 -28.80 -7.39
CA LEU A 55 -5.72 -28.45 -6.20
C LEU A 55 -5.26 -29.74 -5.51
N ASN A 56 -3.95 -29.99 -5.45
CA ASN A 56 -3.45 -31.15 -4.72
C ASN A 56 -3.32 -30.87 -3.22
N LEU A 57 -3.62 -31.88 -2.40
CA LEU A 57 -3.69 -31.73 -0.94
C LEU A 57 -2.93 -32.84 -0.24
N HIS A 58 -2.19 -32.50 0.81
CA HIS A 58 -1.54 -33.50 1.68
C HIS A 58 -1.49 -33.01 3.12
N TYR A 59 -0.60 -32.06 3.43
CA TYR A 59 -0.39 -31.55 4.78
C TYR A 59 -1.54 -30.65 5.26
N LYS A 60 -2.12 -30.96 6.44
CA LYS A 60 -3.27 -30.25 7.04
C LYS A 60 -4.41 -30.00 6.04
N ARG A 61 -4.68 -30.98 5.16
CA ARG A 61 -5.64 -30.87 4.06
C ARG A 61 -7.03 -30.43 4.53
N GLU A 62 -7.44 -30.83 5.73
CA GLU A 62 -8.75 -30.54 6.29
C GLU A 62 -8.98 -29.02 6.42
N MET A 63 -7.94 -28.25 6.75
CA MET A 63 -8.01 -26.79 6.81
C MET A 63 -8.19 -26.16 5.42
N ILE A 64 -7.51 -26.72 4.41
CA ILE A 64 -7.61 -26.25 3.03
C ILE A 64 -8.98 -26.61 2.44
N GLU A 65 -9.50 -27.80 2.72
CA GLU A 65 -10.84 -28.25 2.35
C GLU A 65 -11.93 -27.35 2.93
N GLU A 66 -11.83 -27.01 4.23
CA GLU A 66 -12.75 -26.07 4.87
C GLU A 66 -12.69 -24.70 4.19
N TRP A 67 -11.48 -24.17 3.98
CA TRP A 67 -11.31 -22.88 3.32
C TRP A 67 -11.90 -22.87 1.91
N VAL A 68 -11.68 -23.95 1.12
CA VAL A 68 -12.25 -24.08 -0.23
C VAL A 68 -13.77 -24.07 -0.17
N ARG A 69 -14.39 -24.74 0.80
CA ARG A 69 -15.85 -24.80 0.97
C ARG A 69 -16.47 -23.43 1.21
N GLU A 70 -15.79 -22.60 2.00
CA GLU A 70 -16.21 -21.21 2.28
C GLU A 70 -15.84 -20.23 1.16
N SER A 71 -14.91 -20.60 0.28
CA SER A 71 -14.42 -19.73 -0.78
C SER A 71 -15.43 -19.52 -1.91
N ALA A 72 -15.30 -18.38 -2.60
CA ALA A 72 -16.03 -18.10 -3.84
C ALA A 72 -15.62 -19.01 -5.02
N PHE A 73 -14.54 -19.79 -4.88
CA PHE A 73 -13.98 -20.64 -5.94
C PHE A 73 -14.47 -22.09 -5.90
N ARG A 74 -15.23 -22.49 -4.87
CA ARG A 74 -15.60 -23.89 -4.61
C ARG A 74 -16.15 -24.65 -5.82
N GLU A 75 -16.99 -24.02 -6.64
CA GLU A 75 -17.65 -24.66 -7.79
C GLU A 75 -16.69 -24.93 -8.96
N ARG A 76 -15.51 -24.29 -8.96
CA ARG A 76 -14.47 -24.46 -9.98
C ARG A 76 -13.33 -25.34 -9.53
N ILE A 77 -13.25 -25.67 -8.24
CA ILE A 77 -12.13 -26.40 -7.65
C ILE A 77 -12.43 -27.91 -7.62
N VAL A 78 -11.47 -28.70 -8.08
CA VAL A 78 -11.43 -30.16 -7.95
C VAL A 78 -10.24 -30.52 -7.06
N LEU A 79 -10.49 -31.26 -5.99
CA LEU A 79 -9.47 -31.61 -5.00
C LEU A 79 -8.80 -32.94 -5.34
N PHE A 80 -7.46 -32.98 -5.23
CA PHE A 80 -6.62 -34.15 -5.49
C PHE A 80 -5.82 -34.51 -4.21
N PRO A 81 -6.40 -35.22 -3.25
CA PRO A 81 -5.68 -35.64 -2.05
C PRO A 81 -4.57 -36.66 -2.39
N GLU A 82 -3.45 -36.56 -1.67
CA GLU A 82 -2.28 -37.44 -1.82
C GLU A 82 -2.01 -38.20 -0.51
N ASP A 83 -1.92 -39.52 -0.60
CA ASP A 83 -1.49 -40.38 0.50
C ASP A 83 -0.77 -41.62 -0.08
N PRO A 84 0.57 -41.68 -0.06
CA PRO A 84 1.53 -40.69 0.47
C PRO A 84 1.75 -39.49 -0.47
N LEU A 85 2.51 -38.48 -0.03
CA LEU A 85 2.92 -37.32 -0.85
C LEU A 85 3.63 -37.76 -2.15
N LEU A 86 3.17 -37.25 -3.29
CA LEU A 86 3.56 -37.69 -4.64
C LEU A 86 4.61 -36.79 -5.31
N ASP A 87 4.99 -35.66 -4.70
CA ASP A 87 5.86 -34.65 -5.31
C ASP A 87 5.24 -34.04 -6.59
N THR A 88 5.87 -33.02 -7.16
CA THR A 88 5.30 -32.18 -8.23
C THR A 88 4.90 -32.95 -9.49
N GLY A 89 5.71 -33.90 -9.95
CA GLY A 89 5.42 -34.70 -11.13
C GLY A 89 4.36 -35.77 -10.87
N GLY A 90 4.43 -36.41 -9.71
CA GLY A 90 3.44 -37.40 -9.28
C GLY A 90 2.05 -36.79 -9.07
N ALA A 91 1.98 -35.55 -8.55
CA ALA A 91 0.74 -34.79 -8.43
C ALA A 91 0.06 -34.56 -9.77
N LEU A 92 0.81 -34.14 -10.79
CA LEU A 92 0.29 -33.96 -12.14
C LEU A 92 -0.14 -35.29 -12.77
N LYS A 93 0.60 -36.38 -12.52
CA LYS A 93 0.21 -37.71 -12.99
C LYS A 93 -1.08 -38.20 -12.34
N ASN A 94 -1.25 -37.95 -11.04
CA ASN A 94 -2.49 -38.27 -10.31
C ASN A 94 -3.71 -37.54 -10.89
N ALA A 95 -3.50 -36.33 -11.42
CA ALA A 95 -4.51 -35.52 -12.07
C ALA A 95 -4.62 -35.70 -13.59
N GLU A 96 -3.95 -36.70 -14.18
CA GLU A 96 -3.86 -36.87 -15.64
C GLU A 96 -5.23 -36.90 -16.33
N SER A 97 -6.22 -37.56 -15.73
CA SER A 97 -7.58 -37.64 -16.28
C SER A 97 -8.26 -36.28 -16.41
N PHE A 98 -7.95 -35.35 -15.52
CA PHE A 98 -8.43 -33.96 -15.51
C PHE A 98 -7.60 -33.08 -16.45
N LEU A 99 -6.27 -33.26 -16.47
CA LEU A 99 -5.35 -32.42 -17.24
C LEU A 99 -5.36 -32.74 -18.74
N LYS A 100 -5.72 -33.96 -19.16
CA LYS A 100 -5.78 -34.34 -20.57
C LYS A 100 -6.89 -33.64 -21.36
N GLU A 101 -7.81 -32.92 -20.71
CA GLU A 101 -8.96 -32.27 -21.38
C GLU A 101 -8.58 -31.00 -22.15
N SER A 102 -7.56 -30.25 -21.72
CA SER A 102 -7.06 -29.05 -22.41
C SER A 102 -5.59 -28.78 -22.07
N GLU A 103 -4.99 -27.76 -22.69
CA GLU A 103 -3.73 -27.19 -22.18
C GLU A 103 -3.96 -26.73 -20.73
N PHE A 104 -2.92 -26.75 -19.91
CA PHE A 104 -3.06 -26.42 -18.51
C PHE A 104 -1.92 -25.58 -17.96
N LEU A 105 -2.30 -24.67 -17.08
CA LEU A 105 -1.38 -23.89 -16.24
C LEU A 105 -1.05 -24.70 -14.99
N VAL A 106 0.22 -24.81 -14.63
CA VAL A 106 0.65 -25.25 -13.29
C VAL A 106 1.20 -24.04 -12.54
N HIS A 107 0.75 -23.87 -11.30
CA HIS A 107 1.15 -22.76 -10.44
C HIS A 107 1.36 -23.26 -9.01
N ASN A 108 2.51 -22.98 -8.40
CA ASN A 108 2.71 -23.32 -6.99
C ASN A 108 1.91 -22.35 -6.08
N ALA A 109 1.28 -22.86 -5.03
CA ALA A 109 0.40 -22.07 -4.17
C ALA A 109 1.12 -21.03 -3.29
N ASP A 110 2.46 -21.07 -3.27
CA ASP A 110 3.36 -20.26 -2.45
C ASP A 110 4.09 -19.15 -3.20
N ILE A 111 3.75 -18.96 -4.47
CA ILE A 111 4.37 -17.94 -5.32
C ILE A 111 3.46 -16.72 -5.38
N LEU A 112 4.00 -15.58 -4.94
CA LEU A 112 3.42 -14.28 -5.27
C LEU A 112 4.18 -13.69 -6.45
N SER A 113 3.45 -13.25 -7.47
CA SER A 113 4.05 -12.61 -8.62
C SER A 113 3.12 -11.59 -9.25
N SER A 114 3.68 -10.56 -9.87
CA SER A 114 2.95 -9.61 -10.72
C SER A 114 3.01 -9.95 -12.21
N MET A 115 3.58 -11.11 -12.60
CA MET A 115 3.75 -11.47 -14.01
C MET A 115 2.44 -11.51 -14.79
N ASP A 116 2.48 -11.27 -16.10
CA ASP A 116 1.28 -11.40 -16.94
C ASP A 116 1.06 -12.89 -17.31
N LEU A 117 0.04 -13.51 -16.70
CA LEU A 117 -0.30 -14.90 -16.99
C LEU A 117 -0.94 -15.06 -18.38
N GLU A 118 -1.53 -13.98 -18.93
CA GLU A 118 -2.13 -13.96 -20.25
C GLU A 118 -1.04 -13.96 -21.32
N GLU A 119 0.03 -13.17 -21.11
CA GLU A 119 1.24 -13.20 -21.93
C GLU A 119 1.87 -14.59 -21.95
N LEU A 120 2.00 -15.25 -20.79
CA LEU A 120 2.53 -16.62 -20.71
C LEU A 120 1.70 -17.61 -21.54
N LEU A 121 0.37 -17.52 -21.46
CA LEU A 121 -0.54 -18.36 -22.23
C LEU A 121 -0.42 -18.10 -23.74
N ASP A 122 -0.41 -16.84 -24.15
CA ASP A 122 -0.33 -16.45 -25.56
C ASP A 122 1.03 -16.85 -26.16
N PHE A 123 2.13 -16.66 -25.42
CA PHE A 123 3.46 -17.10 -25.82
C PHE A 123 3.53 -18.63 -25.97
N HIS A 124 3.00 -19.40 -25.02
CA HIS A 124 2.98 -20.87 -25.09
C HIS A 124 2.30 -21.39 -26.36
N ARG A 125 1.16 -20.78 -26.72
CA ARG A 125 0.41 -21.14 -27.93
C ARG A 125 1.14 -20.72 -29.20
N ALA A 126 1.76 -19.54 -29.21
CA ALA A 126 2.49 -19.04 -30.36
C ALA A 126 3.78 -19.83 -30.64
N SER A 127 4.46 -20.29 -29.60
CA SER A 127 5.75 -21.00 -29.72
C SER A 127 5.61 -22.47 -30.11
N GLY A 128 4.44 -23.08 -29.89
CA GLY A 128 4.22 -24.50 -30.08
C GLY A 128 5.04 -25.37 -29.11
N ASN A 129 5.44 -24.82 -27.97
CA ASN A 129 6.22 -25.56 -26.97
C ASN A 129 5.36 -26.66 -26.32
N CYS A 130 5.97 -27.82 -26.04
CA CYS A 130 5.36 -28.84 -25.20
C CYS A 130 5.16 -28.31 -23.77
N VAL A 131 6.13 -27.55 -23.27
CA VAL A 131 6.08 -26.85 -21.99
C VAL A 131 6.71 -25.47 -22.14
N THR A 132 6.09 -24.43 -21.57
CA THR A 132 6.69 -23.11 -21.41
C THR A 132 6.89 -22.81 -19.94
N LEU A 133 8.15 -22.71 -19.51
CA LEU A 133 8.52 -22.34 -18.14
C LEU A 133 8.60 -20.81 -18.04
N ALA A 134 7.91 -20.21 -17.06
CA ALA A 134 8.20 -18.83 -16.72
C ALA A 134 9.51 -18.79 -15.91
N VAL A 135 10.45 -17.97 -16.36
CA VAL A 135 11.77 -17.83 -15.74
C VAL A 135 12.08 -16.37 -15.41
N HIS A 136 12.93 -16.17 -14.40
CA HIS A 136 13.34 -14.84 -13.95
C HIS A 136 14.85 -14.83 -13.74
N ASP A 137 15.53 -13.72 -13.99
CA ASP A 137 16.91 -13.54 -13.57
C ASP A 137 16.96 -13.20 -12.08
N CYS A 138 17.27 -14.19 -11.25
CA CYS A 138 17.52 -13.99 -9.82
C CYS A 138 18.72 -14.85 -9.43
N PRO A 139 19.96 -14.30 -9.42
CA PRO A 139 21.19 -15.08 -9.31
C PRO A 139 21.23 -16.12 -8.17
N ARG A 140 20.54 -15.84 -7.05
CA ARG A 140 20.41 -16.78 -5.91
C ARG A 140 19.63 -18.05 -6.25
N PHE A 141 18.65 -17.97 -7.16
CA PHE A 141 17.75 -19.05 -7.57
C PHE A 141 18.00 -19.54 -9.00
N ASN A 142 19.00 -19.00 -9.71
CA ASN A 142 19.29 -19.35 -11.09
C ASN A 142 19.80 -20.80 -11.22
N THR A 143 18.88 -21.72 -11.50
CA THR A 143 19.14 -23.17 -11.61
C THR A 143 18.66 -23.79 -12.91
N VAL A 144 17.92 -23.08 -13.76
CA VAL A 144 17.46 -23.55 -15.07
C VAL A 144 18.47 -23.14 -16.13
N ALA A 145 19.02 -24.09 -16.87
CA ALA A 145 19.93 -23.83 -17.99
C ALA A 145 19.14 -23.65 -19.28
N VAL A 146 19.43 -22.57 -20.00
CA VAL A 146 18.73 -22.18 -21.23
C VAL A 146 19.74 -21.95 -22.36
N ASN A 147 19.42 -22.39 -23.58
CA ASN A 147 20.21 -22.12 -24.78
C ASN A 147 19.82 -20.79 -25.45
N ARG A 148 20.47 -20.45 -26.58
CA ARG A 148 20.22 -19.23 -27.35
C ARG A 148 18.82 -19.13 -27.92
N GLU A 149 18.16 -20.26 -28.17
CA GLU A 149 16.79 -20.34 -28.67
C GLU A 149 15.74 -20.25 -27.55
N GLY A 150 16.15 -19.97 -26.31
CA GLY A 150 15.25 -19.86 -25.16
C GLY A 150 14.66 -21.19 -24.73
N CYS A 151 15.38 -22.30 -24.94
CA CYS A 151 14.93 -23.66 -24.61
C CYS A 151 15.74 -24.26 -23.46
N LEU A 152 15.08 -25.05 -22.63
CA LEU A 152 15.66 -25.77 -21.51
C LEU A 152 16.71 -26.78 -22.01
N THR A 153 17.92 -26.67 -21.47
CA THR A 153 19.00 -27.65 -21.68
C THR A 153 19.36 -28.43 -20.42
N GLY A 154 18.91 -28.00 -19.24
CA GLY A 154 19.19 -28.70 -17.99
C GLY A 154 18.64 -27.99 -16.75
N VAL A 155 18.68 -28.67 -15.61
CA VAL A 155 18.31 -28.08 -14.30
C VAL A 155 19.35 -28.45 -13.24
N GLY A 156 19.96 -27.44 -12.65
CA GLY A 156 21.12 -27.55 -11.75
C GLY A 156 22.42 -27.71 -12.55
N ARG A 157 23.51 -27.12 -12.03
CA ARG A 157 24.82 -27.05 -12.72
C ARG A 157 25.38 -28.40 -13.18
N ALA A 158 25.00 -29.50 -12.53
CA ALA A 158 25.46 -30.85 -12.85
C ALA A 158 24.63 -31.58 -13.93
N ARG A 159 23.50 -31.03 -14.40
CA ARG A 159 22.57 -31.71 -15.32
C ARG A 159 22.35 -30.96 -16.65
N ALA A 160 23.30 -30.12 -17.09
CA ALA A 160 23.22 -29.49 -18.40
C ALA A 160 23.50 -30.54 -19.51
N LEU A 161 22.55 -30.72 -20.42
CA LEU A 161 22.63 -31.69 -21.51
C LEU A 161 23.37 -31.13 -22.75
N GLN A 162 23.43 -29.81 -22.89
CA GLN A 162 23.94 -29.09 -24.05
C GLN A 162 24.63 -27.78 -23.62
N GLU A 163 25.18 -27.04 -24.59
CA GLU A 163 25.75 -25.72 -24.38
C GLU A 163 24.70 -24.78 -23.75
N THR A 164 25.11 -24.08 -22.69
CA THR A 164 24.24 -23.22 -21.88
C THR A 164 24.59 -21.77 -22.14
N GLU A 165 23.63 -20.97 -22.58
CA GLU A 165 23.79 -19.53 -22.77
C GLU A 165 23.56 -18.77 -21.46
N ALA A 166 22.52 -19.15 -20.71
CA ALA A 166 22.13 -18.49 -19.48
C ALA A 166 21.61 -19.46 -18.41
N TRP A 167 21.74 -19.04 -17.15
CA TRP A 167 21.10 -19.69 -16.00
C TRP A 167 20.03 -18.76 -15.44
N THR A 168 18.81 -19.25 -15.30
CA THR A 168 17.65 -18.49 -14.83
C THR A 168 16.93 -19.21 -13.70
N ALA A 169 16.09 -18.50 -12.95
CA ALA A 169 15.28 -19.05 -11.87
C ALA A 169 13.93 -19.50 -12.42
N PHE A 170 13.53 -20.74 -12.14
CA PHE A 170 12.16 -21.16 -12.40
C PHE A 170 11.22 -20.51 -11.40
N THR A 171 10.15 -19.86 -11.86
CA THR A 171 9.26 -19.09 -10.98
C THR A 171 8.26 -19.94 -10.21
N GLY A 172 8.15 -21.24 -10.52
CA GLY A 172 7.07 -22.09 -10.00
C GLY A 172 5.78 -22.04 -10.84
N ILE A 173 5.84 -21.43 -12.02
CA ILE A 173 4.68 -21.22 -12.92
C ILE A 173 5.06 -21.68 -14.34
N ALA A 174 4.22 -22.52 -14.95
CA ALA A 174 4.46 -23.01 -16.30
C ALA A 174 3.16 -23.40 -17.04
N MET A 175 3.18 -23.28 -18.36
CA MET A 175 2.13 -23.77 -19.24
C MET A 175 2.53 -25.10 -19.88
N TYR A 176 1.57 -26.00 -20.00
CA TYR A 176 1.78 -27.36 -20.51
C TYR A 176 0.75 -27.71 -21.57
N SER A 177 1.24 -28.37 -22.62
CA SER A 177 0.42 -29.11 -23.56
C SER A 177 0.14 -30.53 -23.04
N GLN A 178 -0.97 -31.12 -23.45
CA GLN A 178 -1.41 -32.47 -23.03
C GLN A 178 -0.39 -33.55 -23.39
N GLU A 179 0.34 -33.35 -24.48
CA GLU A 179 1.42 -34.23 -24.95
C GLU A 179 2.57 -34.38 -23.96
N PHE A 180 2.64 -33.53 -22.93
CA PHE A 180 3.61 -33.67 -21.86
C PHE A 180 3.27 -34.79 -20.86
N LEU A 181 1.99 -35.11 -20.68
CA LEU A 181 1.52 -36.04 -19.64
C LEU A 181 2.16 -37.45 -19.70
N PRO A 182 2.45 -38.04 -20.88
CA PRO A 182 3.14 -39.33 -20.97
C PRO A 182 4.56 -39.36 -20.37
N PHE A 183 5.24 -38.23 -20.20
CA PHE A 183 6.59 -38.18 -19.60
C PHE A 183 6.59 -38.24 -18.06
N LEU A 184 5.40 -38.19 -17.45
CA LEU A 184 5.20 -38.27 -16.00
C LEU A 184 4.98 -39.73 -15.57
N PRO A 185 5.88 -40.30 -14.73
CA PRO A 185 5.74 -41.66 -14.24
C PRO A 185 4.66 -41.73 -13.15
N ALA A 186 4.04 -42.90 -13.01
CA ALA A 186 3.15 -43.17 -11.89
C ALA A 186 3.91 -43.18 -10.55
N GLY A 187 3.24 -42.73 -9.49
CA GLY A 187 3.82 -42.64 -8.14
C GLY A 187 4.66 -41.38 -7.92
N ARG A 188 5.45 -41.39 -6.84
CA ARG A 188 6.22 -40.22 -6.41
C ARG A 188 7.29 -39.84 -7.43
N SER A 189 7.22 -38.62 -7.97
CA SER A 189 8.19 -38.14 -8.97
C SER A 189 8.28 -36.62 -9.06
N SER A 190 9.44 -36.11 -9.50
CA SER A 190 9.66 -34.69 -9.77
C SER A 190 9.29 -34.34 -11.21
N VAL A 191 8.63 -33.17 -11.40
CA VAL A 191 8.32 -32.65 -12.74
C VAL A 191 9.60 -32.29 -13.52
N VAL A 192 10.69 -31.95 -12.82
CA VAL A 192 11.98 -31.62 -13.43
C VAL A 192 12.53 -32.79 -14.23
N ASP A 193 12.46 -34.00 -13.67
CA ASP A 193 12.94 -35.20 -14.37
C ASP A 193 12.08 -35.51 -15.60
N ALA A 194 10.79 -35.15 -15.58
CA ALA A 194 9.90 -35.27 -16.74
C ALA A 194 10.20 -34.24 -17.83
N TRP A 195 10.56 -32.99 -17.49
CA TRP A 195 11.04 -32.03 -18.47
C TRP A 195 12.28 -32.52 -19.20
N ILE A 196 13.26 -33.07 -18.47
CA ILE A 196 14.48 -33.64 -19.04
C ILE A 196 14.16 -34.81 -19.98
N ARG A 197 13.27 -35.72 -19.58
CA ARG A 197 12.79 -36.81 -20.47
C ARG A 197 12.13 -36.28 -21.74
N ALA A 198 11.29 -35.25 -21.63
CA ALA A 198 10.64 -34.63 -22.78
C ALA A 198 11.67 -34.02 -23.76
N VAL A 199 12.65 -33.28 -23.25
CA VAL A 199 13.74 -32.72 -24.06
C VAL A 199 14.54 -33.83 -24.77
N GLN A 200 14.88 -34.91 -24.05
CA GLN A 200 15.57 -36.07 -24.63
C GLN A 200 14.75 -36.80 -25.71
N ALA A 201 13.42 -36.76 -25.61
CA ALA A 201 12.50 -37.30 -26.60
C ALA A 201 12.25 -36.34 -27.79
N GLY A 202 12.90 -35.17 -27.82
CA GLY A 202 12.78 -34.18 -28.89
C GLY A 202 11.66 -33.16 -28.70
N CYS A 203 10.95 -33.17 -27.56
CA CYS A 203 9.96 -32.15 -27.27
C CYS A 203 10.63 -30.82 -26.93
N ARG A 204 10.04 -29.73 -27.41
CA ARG A 204 10.51 -28.38 -27.09
C ARG A 204 9.98 -27.93 -25.73
N VAL A 205 10.88 -27.78 -24.75
CA VAL A 205 10.60 -27.12 -23.47
C VAL A 205 11.21 -25.72 -23.54
N GLY A 206 10.38 -24.71 -23.76
CA GLY A 206 10.82 -23.32 -23.88
C GLY A 206 10.69 -22.54 -22.59
N THR A 207 11.27 -21.34 -22.56
CA THR A 207 11.19 -20.40 -21.44
C THR A 207 10.61 -19.06 -21.88
N LEU A 208 9.81 -18.43 -21.02
CA LEU A 208 9.45 -17.03 -21.13
C LEU A 208 10.13 -16.27 -19.99
N ASP A 209 11.00 -15.32 -20.33
CA ASP A 209 11.65 -14.46 -19.35
C ASP A 209 10.66 -13.38 -18.87
N VAL A 210 10.37 -13.40 -17.57
CA VAL A 210 9.48 -12.46 -16.89
C VAL A 210 10.24 -11.53 -15.95
N THR A 211 11.56 -11.39 -16.14
CA THR A 211 12.40 -10.48 -15.38
C THR A 211 11.83 -9.06 -15.40
N GLY A 212 11.67 -8.47 -14.22
CA GLY A 212 11.07 -7.16 -14.03
C GLY A 212 9.64 -7.21 -13.45
N ALA A 213 8.98 -8.37 -13.52
CA ALA A 213 7.80 -8.62 -12.69
C ALA A 213 8.22 -8.84 -11.22
N TYR A 214 7.37 -8.43 -10.28
CA TYR A 214 7.51 -8.87 -8.89
C TYR A 214 7.38 -10.40 -8.84
N TRP A 215 8.26 -11.04 -8.09
CA TRP A 215 8.24 -12.49 -7.86
C TRP A 215 8.85 -12.81 -6.49
N ASN A 216 8.13 -13.58 -5.68
CA ASN A 216 8.59 -14.04 -4.38
C ASN A 216 8.13 -15.47 -4.10
N ASP A 217 9.08 -16.37 -3.83
CA ASP A 217 8.85 -17.69 -3.25
C ASP A 217 8.80 -17.56 -1.73
N ILE A 218 7.60 -17.73 -1.16
CA ILE A 218 7.37 -17.62 0.28
C ILE A 218 7.83 -18.91 0.96
N GLY A 219 9.12 -19.23 0.88
CA GLY A 219 9.70 -20.46 1.39
C GLY A 219 10.17 -20.40 2.85
N THR A 220 10.29 -19.21 3.44
CA THR A 220 10.86 -18.98 4.78
C THR A 220 10.10 -17.89 5.52
N PRO A 221 10.21 -17.80 6.87
CA PRO A 221 9.57 -16.73 7.63
C PRO A 221 9.97 -15.33 7.17
N SER A 222 11.25 -15.13 6.83
CA SER A 222 11.73 -13.85 6.30
C SER A 222 11.09 -13.50 4.95
N ALA A 223 10.95 -14.48 4.03
CA ALA A 223 10.31 -14.24 2.73
C ALA A 223 8.80 -13.95 2.88
N PHE A 224 8.16 -14.58 3.86
CA PHE A 224 6.78 -14.26 4.25
C PHE A 224 6.67 -12.84 4.80
N ALA A 225 7.48 -12.48 5.80
CA ALA A 225 7.46 -11.14 6.39
C ALA A 225 7.73 -10.04 5.37
N SER A 226 8.74 -10.23 4.51
CA SER A 226 9.05 -9.28 3.45
C SER A 226 7.89 -9.12 2.47
N SER A 227 7.23 -10.21 2.08
CA SER A 227 6.05 -10.15 1.20
C SER A 227 4.90 -9.35 1.82
N VAL A 228 4.70 -9.47 3.13
CA VAL A 228 3.66 -8.71 3.85
C VAL A 228 4.00 -7.22 3.87
N LEU A 229 5.26 -6.86 4.16
CA LEU A 229 5.69 -5.46 4.16
C LEU A 229 5.69 -4.86 2.76
N ASP A 230 6.10 -5.62 1.74
CA ASP A 230 6.06 -5.18 0.34
C ASP A 230 4.63 -4.91 -0.11
N PHE A 231 3.67 -5.79 0.25
CA PHE A 231 2.25 -5.55 0.02
C PHE A 231 1.76 -4.27 0.69
N LEU A 232 2.09 -4.06 1.98
CA LEU A 232 1.69 -2.85 2.69
C LEU A 232 2.26 -1.59 2.02
N ARG A 233 3.54 -1.61 1.61
CA ARG A 233 4.17 -0.49 0.89
C ARG A 233 3.53 -0.22 -0.46
N GLU A 234 3.21 -1.26 -1.22
CA GLU A 234 2.52 -1.14 -2.50
C GLU A 234 1.14 -0.50 -2.30
N GLU A 235 0.47 -0.84 -1.21
CA GLU A 235 -0.79 -0.22 -0.80
C GLU A 235 -0.62 1.15 -0.14
N GLY A 236 0.61 1.66 0.06
CA GLY A 236 0.83 2.92 0.77
C GLY A 236 0.38 2.87 2.24
N GLU A 237 0.57 1.72 2.88
CA GLU A 237 0.14 1.39 4.23
C GLU A 237 1.30 0.97 5.13
N THR A 238 1.13 1.19 6.43
CA THR A 238 1.96 0.58 7.48
C THR A 238 1.14 -0.31 8.39
N VAL A 239 -0.17 -0.10 8.47
CA VAL A 239 -1.07 -0.84 9.37
C VAL A 239 -2.20 -1.50 8.59
N SER A 240 -2.37 -2.82 8.79
CA SER A 240 -3.51 -3.60 8.34
C SER A 240 -4.14 -4.36 9.51
N ILE A 241 -5.42 -4.14 9.73
CA ILE A 241 -6.16 -4.74 10.84
C ILE A 241 -7.40 -5.42 10.28
N HIS A 242 -7.46 -6.73 10.43
CA HIS A 242 -8.63 -7.50 10.04
C HIS A 242 -9.85 -7.05 10.86
N PRO A 243 -11.06 -6.93 10.27
CA PRO A 243 -12.25 -6.43 10.97
C PRO A 243 -12.68 -7.21 12.22
N SER A 244 -12.23 -8.46 12.35
CA SER A 244 -12.49 -9.32 13.51
C SER A 244 -11.40 -9.26 14.59
N ALA A 245 -10.33 -8.49 14.39
CA ALA A 245 -9.32 -8.28 15.42
C ALA A 245 -9.89 -7.42 16.56
N ALA A 246 -9.48 -7.71 17.80
CA ALA A 246 -9.95 -7.06 19.01
C ALA A 246 -8.79 -6.58 19.90
N GLY A 247 -9.08 -5.64 20.82
CA GLY A 247 -8.11 -5.14 21.83
C GLY A 247 -7.11 -4.10 21.34
N CYS A 248 -7.29 -3.57 20.13
CA CYS A 248 -6.40 -2.53 19.55
C CYS A 248 -6.45 -1.19 20.30
N ASP A 249 -7.51 -0.95 21.08
CA ASP A 249 -7.68 0.24 21.91
C ASP A 249 -6.76 0.22 23.13
N SER A 250 -6.51 -0.95 23.72
CA SER A 250 -5.60 -1.14 24.85
C SER A 250 -4.15 -1.45 24.46
N ALA A 251 -3.88 -1.69 23.18
CA ALA A 251 -2.54 -2.01 22.67
C ALA A 251 -1.80 -0.77 22.16
N SER A 252 -0.47 -0.79 22.31
CA SER A 252 0.44 0.15 21.64
C SER A 252 0.89 -0.45 20.32
N LEU A 253 0.72 0.28 19.22
CA LEU A 253 1.07 -0.16 17.88
C LEU A 253 2.00 0.87 17.24
N ASP A 254 3.15 0.43 16.72
CA ASP A 254 4.12 1.27 16.01
C ASP A 254 4.75 0.50 14.84
N GLY A 255 5.11 1.20 13.77
CA GLY A 255 5.74 0.59 12.60
C GLY A 255 4.78 -0.22 11.72
N TYR A 256 5.30 -1.27 11.10
CA TYR A 256 4.51 -2.16 10.25
C TYR A 256 3.71 -3.15 11.08
N ILE A 257 2.38 -3.00 11.15
CA ILE A 257 1.52 -3.84 11.98
C ILE A 257 0.48 -4.56 11.12
N VAL A 258 0.45 -5.88 11.24
CA VAL A 258 -0.61 -6.71 10.67
C VAL A 258 -1.30 -7.51 11.76
N LEU A 259 -2.61 -7.33 11.91
CA LEU A 259 -3.46 -8.13 12.79
C LEU A 259 -4.43 -8.93 11.94
N GLU A 260 -4.21 -10.24 11.86
CA GLU A 260 -5.00 -11.14 11.03
C GLU A 260 -6.33 -11.55 11.67
N LYS A 261 -7.10 -12.37 10.95
CA LYS A 261 -8.43 -12.84 11.37
C LYS A 261 -8.40 -13.46 12.76
N GLY A 262 -9.22 -12.91 13.66
CA GLY A 262 -9.46 -13.48 15.00
C GLY A 262 -8.36 -13.21 16.01
N VAL A 263 -7.45 -12.28 15.73
CA VAL A 263 -6.47 -11.80 16.71
C VAL A 263 -7.17 -11.08 17.86
N ALA A 264 -6.77 -11.36 19.08
CA ALA A 264 -7.21 -10.63 20.27
C ALA A 264 -5.99 -10.14 21.05
N LEU A 265 -5.85 -8.82 21.19
CA LEU A 265 -4.77 -8.22 21.96
C LEU A 265 -5.25 -7.98 23.40
N GLU A 266 -4.43 -8.40 24.37
CA GLU A 266 -4.68 -8.08 25.78
C GLU A 266 -4.13 -6.70 26.14
N PRO A 267 -4.67 -6.04 27.19
CA PRO A 267 -4.08 -4.82 27.72
C PRO A 267 -2.60 -5.02 28.09
N GLY A 268 -1.75 -4.07 27.71
CA GLY A 268 -0.30 -4.14 27.95
C GLY A 268 0.51 -4.80 26.83
N VAL A 269 -0.13 -5.20 25.73
CA VAL A 269 0.58 -5.59 24.51
C VAL A 269 1.11 -4.35 23.78
N SER A 270 2.39 -4.36 23.45
CA SER A 270 3.08 -3.36 22.62
C SER A 270 3.69 -4.05 21.42
N LEU A 271 3.30 -3.65 20.21
CA LEU A 271 3.76 -4.22 18.96
C LEU A 271 4.54 -3.18 18.17
N LYS A 272 5.74 -3.56 17.72
CA LYS A 272 6.53 -2.80 16.75
C LYS A 272 6.97 -3.68 15.59
N ASP A 273 6.60 -3.33 14.36
CA ASP A 273 6.99 -4.11 13.17
C ASP A 273 6.60 -5.60 13.29
N CYS A 274 5.34 -5.89 13.62
CA CYS A 274 4.85 -7.23 13.94
C CYS A 274 3.77 -7.72 12.98
N ILE A 275 3.83 -9.01 12.65
CA ILE A 275 2.78 -9.72 11.90
C ILE A 275 2.13 -10.73 12.85
N VAL A 276 0.89 -10.47 13.23
CA VAL A 276 0.11 -11.31 14.15
C VAL A 276 -0.85 -12.17 13.35
N LEU A 277 -0.53 -13.47 13.26
CA LEU A 277 -1.20 -14.50 12.47
C LEU A 277 -2.62 -14.82 12.99
N PRO A 278 -3.46 -15.49 12.17
CA PRO A 278 -4.85 -15.77 12.53
C PRO A 278 -4.99 -16.48 13.87
N GLY A 279 -5.93 -16.00 14.69
CA GLY A 279 -6.28 -16.58 15.99
C GLY A 279 -5.22 -16.41 17.09
N ALA A 280 -4.16 -15.63 16.86
CA ALA A 280 -3.15 -15.41 17.88
C ALA A 280 -3.66 -14.48 19.00
N VAL A 281 -3.29 -14.82 20.24
CA VAL A 281 -3.58 -14.05 21.46
C VAL A 281 -2.24 -13.86 22.19
N PRO A 282 -1.42 -12.88 21.79
CA PRO A 282 -0.15 -12.64 22.48
C PRO A 282 -0.41 -12.22 23.93
N PRO A 283 0.33 -12.78 24.91
CA PRO A 283 0.28 -12.30 26.27
C PRO A 283 0.80 -10.85 26.37
N PRO A 284 0.52 -10.12 27.46
CA PRO A 284 1.02 -8.78 27.67
C PRO A 284 2.56 -8.74 27.61
N GLY A 285 3.11 -7.78 26.89
CA GLY A 285 4.54 -7.70 26.64
C GLY A 285 4.88 -6.84 25.43
N GLU A 286 6.18 -6.61 25.24
CA GLU A 286 6.73 -5.86 24.10
C GLU A 286 7.25 -6.82 23.03
N TYR A 287 6.76 -6.65 21.81
CA TYR A 287 7.15 -7.43 20.65
C TYR A 287 7.71 -6.51 19.57
N ARG A 288 8.82 -6.92 18.97
CA ARG A 288 9.50 -6.16 17.93
C ARG A 288 9.91 -7.07 16.78
N ALA A 289 9.73 -6.63 15.53
CA ALA A 289 10.20 -7.32 14.34
C ALA A 289 9.87 -8.82 14.39
N SER A 290 8.60 -9.16 14.65
CA SER A 290 8.22 -10.53 15.02
C SER A 290 7.00 -11.02 14.24
N ILE A 291 7.00 -12.32 13.93
CA ILE A 291 5.81 -13.06 13.51
C ILE A 291 5.23 -13.75 14.74
N ILE A 292 3.97 -13.49 15.07
CA ILE A 292 3.30 -13.98 16.27
C ILE A 292 2.13 -14.86 15.84
N GLY A 293 2.11 -16.11 16.29
CA GLY A 293 1.02 -17.06 16.02
C GLY A 293 0.45 -17.69 17.30
N PRO A 294 -0.55 -18.57 17.21
CA PRO A 294 -1.07 -19.30 18.36
C PRO A 294 0.04 -20.11 19.05
N GLY A 295 0.48 -19.67 20.24
CA GLY A 295 1.58 -20.29 20.97
C GLY A 295 2.98 -20.07 20.38
N LEU A 296 3.12 -19.10 19.46
CA LEU A 296 4.37 -18.84 18.73
C LEU A 296 4.74 -17.36 18.77
N VAL A 297 6.02 -17.09 19.04
CA VAL A 297 6.66 -15.80 18.80
C VAL A 297 7.98 -16.06 18.09
N LEU A 298 8.13 -15.54 16.88
CA LEU A 298 9.34 -15.67 16.06
C LEU A 298 9.93 -14.28 15.79
N GLY A 299 11.04 -13.95 16.45
CA GLY A 299 11.78 -12.72 16.21
C GLY A 299 12.59 -12.76 14.91
N LEU A 300 12.65 -11.62 14.21
CA LEU A 300 13.39 -11.38 12.98
C LEU A 300 14.25 -10.11 13.13
N ASP A 301 15.30 -9.99 12.33
CA ASP A 301 16.01 -8.73 12.16
C ASP A 301 15.32 -7.83 11.10
N GLU A 302 15.66 -6.55 11.07
CA GLU A 302 15.06 -5.58 10.14
C GLU A 302 15.22 -6.00 8.67
N LYS A 303 16.40 -6.52 8.30
CA LYS A 303 16.63 -6.99 6.93
C LYS A 303 15.72 -8.18 6.58
N SER A 304 15.50 -9.08 7.53
CA SER A 304 14.65 -10.27 7.42
C SER A 304 13.17 -9.94 7.41
N MET A 305 12.76 -8.82 8.01
CA MET A 305 11.41 -8.26 7.85
C MET A 305 11.19 -7.65 6.46
N GLY A 306 12.25 -7.36 5.72
CA GLY A 306 12.19 -6.73 4.39
C GLY A 306 12.42 -5.22 4.41
N PHE A 307 13.05 -4.66 5.45
CA PHE A 307 13.48 -3.27 5.43
C PHE A 307 14.69 -3.05 4.51
N THR A 308 14.64 -1.98 3.71
CA THR A 308 15.79 -1.55 2.89
C THR A 308 16.81 -0.85 3.77
N VAL A 309 18.00 -1.44 3.89
CA VAL A 309 19.11 -0.88 4.69
C VAL A 309 20.23 -0.42 3.76
N GLU A 310 20.50 0.89 3.75
CA GLU A 310 21.56 1.54 2.99
C GLU A 310 22.57 2.14 3.97
N ASN A 311 23.84 1.69 3.91
CA ASN A 311 24.92 2.20 4.80
C ASN A 311 24.58 2.19 6.30
N GLY A 312 23.82 1.19 6.76
CA GLY A 312 23.38 1.07 8.15
C GLY A 312 22.16 1.93 8.53
N ALA A 313 21.52 2.58 7.56
CA ALA A 313 20.29 3.35 7.75
C ALA A 313 19.10 2.68 7.06
N VAL A 314 17.94 2.67 7.72
CA VAL A 314 16.70 2.08 7.18
C VAL A 314 15.95 3.13 6.35
N LEU A 315 15.66 2.86 5.09
CA LEU A 315 14.80 3.73 4.27
C LEU A 315 13.35 3.64 4.78
N ILE A 316 12.82 4.74 5.29
CA ILE A 316 11.46 4.81 5.87
C ILE A 316 10.47 5.61 5.02
N GLY A 317 10.96 6.34 4.02
CA GLY A 317 10.09 7.07 3.11
C GLY A 317 10.79 7.64 1.89
N THR A 318 10.08 7.64 0.77
CA THR A 318 10.43 8.38 -0.45
C THR A 318 9.27 9.32 -0.74
N GLY A 319 9.52 10.64 -0.68
CA GLY A 319 8.48 11.66 -0.81
C GLY A 319 7.77 11.66 -2.17
N GLY A 320 6.89 12.65 -2.40
CA GLY A 320 6.39 12.97 -3.75
C GLY A 320 7.45 13.60 -4.67
N SER A 321 8.56 14.08 -4.07
CA SER A 321 9.78 14.59 -4.69
C SER A 321 10.92 13.56 -4.55
N ASP A 322 12.10 13.84 -5.10
CA ASP A 322 13.32 13.01 -4.97
C ASP A 322 13.91 12.95 -3.54
N ARG A 323 13.13 13.35 -2.53
CA ARG A 323 13.51 13.39 -1.11
C ARG A 323 13.40 11.99 -0.51
N ARG A 324 14.45 11.57 0.20
CA ARG A 324 14.51 10.29 0.90
C ARG A 324 14.68 10.51 2.40
N TYR A 325 13.99 9.70 3.17
CA TYR A 325 14.04 9.70 4.63
C TYR A 325 14.59 8.37 5.13
N TYR A 326 15.63 8.46 5.95
CA TYR A 326 16.32 7.31 6.51
C TYR A 326 16.26 7.37 8.03
N ARG A 327 15.88 6.27 8.67
CA ARG A 327 16.05 6.10 10.10
C ARG A 327 17.49 5.65 10.37
N VAL A 328 18.22 6.45 11.13
CA VAL A 328 19.59 6.16 11.58
C VAL A 328 19.57 5.84 13.07
N ARG A 329 20.38 4.86 13.49
CA ARG A 329 20.53 4.49 14.90
C ARG A 329 21.83 5.06 15.45
N GLU A 330 21.74 5.75 16.58
CA GLU A 330 22.88 6.23 17.34
C GLU A 330 22.74 5.79 18.80
N ASN A 331 23.60 4.88 19.22
CA ASN A 331 23.51 4.24 20.53
C ASN A 331 22.10 3.62 20.74
N GLU A 332 21.39 4.00 21.81
CA GLU A 332 20.03 3.55 22.11
C GLU A 332 18.92 4.42 21.50
N LYS A 333 19.26 5.47 20.73
CA LYS A 333 18.28 6.39 20.14
C LYS A 333 18.26 6.29 18.61
N THR A 334 17.16 6.74 18.02
CA THR A 334 17.01 6.87 16.57
C THR A 334 16.78 8.32 16.17
N ALA A 335 17.16 8.65 14.94
CA ALA A 335 16.92 9.93 14.31
C ALA A 335 16.50 9.72 12.84
N VAL A 336 15.84 10.71 12.26
CA VAL A 336 15.45 10.70 10.84
C VAL A 336 16.39 11.60 10.05
N LEU A 337 17.18 11.01 9.17
CA LEU A 337 17.99 11.70 8.18
C LEU A 337 17.14 11.95 6.91
N MET A 338 16.88 13.21 6.63
CA MET A 338 16.35 13.67 5.35
C MET A 338 17.50 13.96 4.39
N GLN A 339 17.41 13.44 3.17
CA GLN A 339 18.31 13.75 2.07
C GLN A 339 17.51 14.20 0.83
N CYS A 340 17.80 15.38 0.32
CA CYS A 340 17.17 15.95 -0.88
C CYS A 340 18.13 15.96 -2.07
N SER A 341 17.59 16.20 -3.27
CA SER A 341 18.42 16.47 -4.45
C SER A 341 19.05 17.86 -4.38
N THR A 342 20.19 18.04 -5.04
CA THR A 342 20.88 19.34 -5.09
C THR A 342 19.97 20.41 -5.69
N GLY A 343 19.80 21.52 -4.97
CA GLY A 343 18.97 22.65 -5.41
C GLY A 343 17.49 22.52 -5.09
N ASP A 344 17.07 21.54 -4.27
CA ASP A 344 15.69 21.41 -3.83
C ASP A 344 15.22 22.69 -3.08
N PRO A 345 14.23 23.43 -3.60
CA PRO A 345 13.79 24.68 -2.99
C PRO A 345 13.02 24.46 -1.68
N ASP A 346 12.53 23.25 -1.40
CA ASP A 346 11.86 22.91 -0.15
C ASP A 346 12.85 22.72 1.02
N PHE A 347 14.12 22.39 0.75
CA PHE A 347 15.12 22.18 1.81
C PHE A 347 15.27 23.40 2.73
N PRO A 348 15.59 24.62 2.24
CA PRO A 348 15.74 25.79 3.12
C PRO A 348 14.44 26.15 3.84
N ARG A 349 13.29 25.95 3.18
CA ARG A 349 11.97 26.16 3.81
C ARG A 349 11.76 25.22 4.99
N HIS A 350 12.04 23.94 4.81
CA HIS A 350 11.88 22.96 5.86
C HIS A 350 12.73 23.32 7.08
N MET A 351 13.98 23.75 6.89
CA MET A 351 14.86 24.15 7.99
C MET A 351 14.32 25.36 8.74
N GLU A 352 14.01 26.45 8.04
CA GLU A 352 13.52 27.68 8.64
C GLU A 352 12.17 27.48 9.33
N TYR A 353 11.25 26.76 8.69
CA TYR A 353 9.91 26.50 9.23
C TYR A 353 9.99 25.63 10.48
N THR A 354 10.90 24.65 10.53
CA THR A 354 11.09 23.82 11.73
C THR A 354 11.49 24.66 12.93
N GLN A 355 12.48 25.54 12.76
CA GLN A 355 12.95 26.43 13.82
C GLN A 355 11.86 27.41 14.26
N PHE A 356 11.17 28.03 13.28
CA PHE A 356 10.08 28.96 13.53
C PHE A 356 8.90 28.32 14.27
N PHE A 357 8.45 27.15 13.83
CA PHE A 357 7.34 26.45 14.45
C PHE A 357 7.68 25.98 15.87
N ARG A 358 8.89 25.49 16.13
CA ARG A 358 9.33 25.21 17.52
C ARG A 358 9.34 26.46 18.37
N ALA A 359 9.83 27.59 17.85
CA ALA A 359 9.82 28.86 18.58
C ALA A 359 8.38 29.30 18.93
N CYS A 360 7.40 28.94 18.10
CA CYS A 360 5.96 29.15 18.34
C CYS A 360 5.29 28.05 19.18
N SER A 361 6.06 27.14 19.78
CA SER A 361 5.55 25.99 20.57
C SER A 361 4.67 25.01 19.78
N LEU A 362 4.80 24.98 18.46
CA LEU A 362 4.16 23.95 17.64
C LEU A 362 4.93 22.63 17.76
N PRO A 363 4.21 21.49 17.79
CA PRO A 363 4.81 20.18 18.04
C PRO A 363 5.45 19.57 16.79
N VAL A 364 6.45 20.24 16.21
CA VAL A 364 7.27 19.74 15.08
C VAL A 364 8.49 18.97 15.61
N PRO A 365 9.14 18.08 14.81
CA PRO A 365 10.35 17.40 15.25
C PRO A 365 11.48 18.37 15.56
N GLU A 366 12.38 17.99 16.48
CA GLU A 366 13.61 18.74 16.70
C GLU A 366 14.56 18.63 15.50
N LEU A 367 15.15 19.75 15.08
CA LEU A 367 16.24 19.76 14.10
C LEU A 367 17.56 19.53 14.85
N LEU A 368 18.14 18.33 14.69
CA LEU A 368 19.35 17.90 15.40
C LEU A 368 20.62 18.41 14.70
N GLU A 369 20.65 18.31 13.37
CA GLU A 369 21.80 18.69 12.55
C GLU A 369 21.32 19.08 11.14
N GLN A 370 22.05 19.97 10.46
CA GLN A 370 21.81 20.28 9.06
C GLN A 370 23.13 20.54 8.32
N ASN A 371 23.19 20.07 7.08
CA ASN A 371 24.25 20.36 6.12
C ASN A 371 23.60 20.86 4.80
N PRO A 372 23.45 22.19 4.65
CA PRO A 372 22.87 22.78 3.44
C PRO A 372 23.69 22.52 2.16
N PHE A 373 25.00 22.27 2.26
CA PHE A 373 25.84 21.96 1.09
C PHE A 373 25.52 20.58 0.52
N GLU A 374 25.21 19.62 1.39
CA GLU A 374 24.83 18.25 1.00
C GLU A 374 23.32 18.05 0.88
N MET A 375 22.51 19.09 1.13
CA MET A 375 21.04 19.01 1.21
C MET A 375 20.57 17.90 2.16
N ARG A 376 21.23 17.82 3.32
CA ARG A 376 20.95 16.83 4.37
C ARG A 376 20.54 17.51 5.66
N ALA A 377 19.56 16.93 6.34
CA ALA A 377 19.17 17.37 7.68
C ALA A 377 18.74 16.19 8.53
N ARG A 378 18.99 16.27 9.83
CA ARG A 378 18.64 15.24 10.80
C ARG A 378 17.62 15.77 11.78
N PHE A 379 16.60 14.96 12.03
CA PHE A 379 15.48 15.30 12.88
C PHE A 379 15.29 14.26 13.99
N GLU A 380 14.63 14.69 15.07
CA GLU A 380 13.99 13.81 16.04
C GLU A 380 13.13 12.76 15.32
N ASP A 381 13.26 11.50 15.73
CA ASP A 381 12.44 10.41 15.22
C ASP A 381 11.09 10.37 15.96
N LEU A 382 10.01 10.63 15.23
CA LEU A 382 8.65 10.64 15.78
C LEU A 382 7.96 9.26 15.73
N GLY A 383 8.70 8.20 15.38
CA GLY A 383 8.13 6.87 15.17
C GLY A 383 7.46 6.73 13.81
N ASP A 384 6.58 5.74 13.68
CA ASP A 384 5.97 5.36 12.39
C ASP A 384 4.44 5.51 12.37
N THR A 385 3.85 5.85 13.52
CA THR A 385 2.40 5.90 13.68
C THR A 385 1.84 7.26 13.26
N SER A 386 1.34 7.37 12.03
CA SER A 386 0.53 8.53 11.64
C SER A 386 -0.87 8.49 12.27
N LEU A 387 -1.57 9.62 12.35
CA LEU A 387 -2.96 9.68 12.81
C LEU A 387 -3.85 8.79 11.92
N TYR A 388 -3.60 8.77 10.60
CA TYR A 388 -4.25 7.84 9.67
C TYR A 388 -4.12 6.38 10.13
N SER A 389 -2.89 5.94 10.43
CA SER A 389 -2.61 4.57 10.88
C SER A 389 -3.20 4.30 12.27
N TRP A 390 -3.15 5.29 13.16
CA TRP A 390 -3.72 5.21 14.51
C TRP A 390 -5.24 5.04 14.49
N LEU A 391 -5.92 5.65 13.51
CA LEU A 391 -7.38 5.59 13.31
C LEU A 391 -7.87 4.27 12.69
N LYS A 392 -6.99 3.46 12.10
CA LYS A 392 -7.34 2.12 11.60
C LYS A 392 -7.68 1.14 12.71
N CYS A 393 -7.11 1.37 13.89
CA CYS A 393 -7.52 0.66 15.09
C CYS A 393 -8.92 1.10 15.50
N ARG A 394 -9.80 0.14 15.77
CA ARG A 394 -11.07 0.47 16.43
C ARG A 394 -10.77 1.02 17.83
N ARG A 395 -11.26 2.23 18.09
CA ARG A 395 -11.10 2.95 19.36
C ARG A 395 -12.45 3.52 19.77
N GLY A 396 -12.67 3.71 21.06
CA GLY A 396 -13.87 4.36 21.57
C GLY A 396 -14.02 5.79 21.02
N ALA A 397 -15.26 6.21 20.79
CA ALA A 397 -15.58 7.51 20.20
C ALA A 397 -14.94 8.68 20.98
N ASP A 398 -14.96 8.63 22.32
CA ASP A 398 -14.36 9.65 23.18
C ASP A 398 -12.85 9.79 22.98
N ARG A 399 -12.15 8.68 22.73
CA ARG A 399 -10.70 8.69 22.50
C ARG A 399 -10.37 9.28 21.13
N VAL A 400 -11.18 8.97 20.11
CA VAL A 400 -11.06 9.57 18.78
C VAL A 400 -11.32 11.07 18.86
N GLU A 401 -12.42 11.48 19.49
CA GLU A 401 -12.78 12.90 19.67
C GLU A 401 -11.69 13.65 20.45
N GLY A 402 -11.17 13.07 21.54
CA GLY A 402 -10.07 13.64 22.31
C GLY A 402 -8.79 13.83 21.48
N MET A 403 -8.45 12.86 20.61
CA MET A 403 -7.31 12.99 19.70
C MET A 403 -7.51 14.14 18.70
N TYR A 404 -8.67 14.22 18.07
CA TYR A 404 -8.97 15.32 17.15
C TYR A 404 -8.96 16.68 17.85
N ARG A 405 -9.44 16.79 19.10
CA ARG A 405 -9.36 18.02 19.89
C ARG A 405 -7.91 18.46 20.11
N LYS A 406 -7.00 17.54 20.47
CA LYS A 406 -5.56 17.84 20.57
C LYS A 406 -4.98 18.33 19.24
N VAL A 407 -5.37 17.71 18.12
CA VAL A 407 -4.96 18.13 16.77
C VAL A 407 -5.48 19.52 16.41
N LEU A 408 -6.73 19.83 16.73
CA LEU A 408 -7.33 21.14 16.46
C LEU A 408 -6.72 22.24 17.34
N GLU A 409 -6.28 21.93 18.57
CA GLU A 409 -5.52 22.87 19.39
C GLU A 409 -4.20 23.26 18.74
N ILE A 410 -3.52 22.32 18.07
CA ILE A 410 -2.33 22.62 17.28
C ILE A 410 -2.66 23.57 16.12
N LEU A 411 -3.79 23.36 15.42
CA LEU A 411 -4.24 24.30 14.38
C LEU A 411 -4.53 25.69 14.93
N VAL A 412 -5.16 25.79 16.11
CA VAL A 412 -5.42 27.09 16.75
C VAL A 412 -4.09 27.80 17.03
N LEU A 413 -3.08 27.10 17.53
CA LEU A 413 -1.73 27.68 17.74
C LEU A 413 -1.09 28.12 16.41
N LEU A 414 -1.20 27.32 15.36
CA LEU A 414 -0.69 27.65 14.02
C LEU A 414 -1.36 28.91 13.48
N HIS A 415 -2.70 28.96 13.54
CA HIS A 415 -3.48 30.05 12.96
C HIS A 415 -3.42 31.34 13.79
N THR A 416 -3.03 31.27 15.06
CA THR A 416 -2.94 32.45 15.95
C THR A 416 -1.50 32.82 16.30
N ALA A 417 -0.82 32.04 17.14
CA ALA A 417 0.50 32.34 17.65
C ALA A 417 1.55 32.42 16.53
N ALA A 418 1.55 31.46 15.59
CA ALA A 418 2.48 31.51 14.46
C ALA A 418 2.14 32.67 13.51
N THR A 419 0.86 32.95 13.25
CA THR A 419 0.44 34.11 12.43
C THR A 419 0.95 35.45 13.00
N ARG A 420 0.82 35.67 14.32
CA ARG A 420 1.31 36.91 14.96
C ARG A 420 2.82 37.11 14.81
N ARG A 421 3.56 36.00 14.71
CA ARG A 421 5.02 35.96 14.67
C ARG A 421 5.57 35.69 13.27
N VAL A 422 4.73 35.65 12.24
CA VAL A 422 5.16 35.26 10.88
C VAL A 422 6.29 36.13 10.33
N GLY A 423 6.40 37.39 10.80
CA GLY A 423 7.52 38.28 10.45
C GLY A 423 8.91 37.80 10.93
N GLU A 424 8.97 36.82 11.84
CA GLU A 424 10.20 36.14 12.26
C GLU A 424 10.65 35.05 11.25
N CYS A 425 9.79 34.67 10.30
CA CYS A 425 10.07 33.65 9.28
C CYS A 425 9.87 34.22 7.87
N ARG A 426 10.97 34.68 7.28
CA ARG A 426 10.99 35.35 5.98
C ARG A 426 10.44 34.46 4.87
N LEU A 427 10.89 33.21 4.78
CA LEU A 427 10.46 32.29 3.72
C LEU A 427 8.97 31.90 3.82
N LEU A 428 8.34 32.11 4.97
CA LEU A 428 6.91 31.87 5.15
C LEU A 428 6.10 33.14 4.89
N GLN A 429 6.57 34.29 5.37
CA GLN A 429 5.92 35.59 5.17
C GLN A 429 5.75 35.95 3.68
N GLU A 430 6.73 35.58 2.85
CA GLU A 430 6.71 35.85 1.40
C GLU A 430 5.77 34.91 0.62
N ARG A 431 5.24 33.85 1.24
CA ARG A 431 4.40 32.85 0.57
C ARG A 431 2.93 33.04 0.91
N VAL A 432 2.16 33.40 -0.11
CA VAL A 432 0.72 33.60 0.01
C VAL A 432 -0.01 32.57 -0.84
N PHE A 433 -1.08 32.02 -0.29
CA PHE A 433 -2.06 31.24 -1.04
C PHE A 433 -3.00 32.21 -1.76
N ASP A 434 -2.48 32.73 -2.86
CA ASP A 434 -3.11 33.76 -3.66
C ASP A 434 -4.04 33.18 -4.73
N TYR A 435 -4.65 34.08 -5.51
CA TYR A 435 -5.52 33.75 -6.62
C TYR A 435 -4.86 32.79 -7.62
N ASP A 436 -3.58 32.99 -7.97
CA ASP A 436 -2.90 32.17 -8.97
C ASP A 436 -2.69 30.74 -8.48
N HIS A 437 -2.36 30.56 -7.20
CA HIS A 437 -2.29 29.24 -6.59
C HIS A 437 -3.65 28.53 -6.58
N LEU A 438 -4.73 29.25 -6.24
CA LEU A 438 -6.09 28.71 -6.23
C LEU A 438 -6.53 28.29 -7.63
N ARG A 439 -6.22 29.11 -8.65
CA ARG A 439 -6.48 28.78 -10.05
C ARG A 439 -5.64 27.59 -10.52
N TRP A 440 -4.37 27.53 -10.13
CA TRP A 440 -3.54 26.37 -10.42
C TRP A 440 -4.16 25.07 -9.90
N GLU A 441 -4.69 25.05 -8.68
CA GLU A 441 -5.32 23.85 -8.10
C GLU A 441 -6.59 23.42 -8.86
N THR A 442 -7.46 24.36 -9.25
CA THR A 442 -8.64 24.03 -10.08
C THR A 442 -8.27 23.56 -11.48
N GLY A 443 -7.21 24.13 -12.09
CA GLY A 443 -6.66 23.64 -13.35
C GLY A 443 -6.05 22.24 -13.21
N TYR A 444 -5.35 21.99 -12.11
CA TYR A 444 -4.74 20.72 -11.79
C TYR A 444 -5.79 19.61 -11.59
N PHE A 445 -6.89 19.91 -10.92
CA PHE A 445 -8.08 19.05 -10.85
C PHE A 445 -8.61 18.71 -12.24
N LEU A 446 -8.83 19.73 -13.08
CA LEU A 446 -9.38 19.53 -14.42
C LEU A 446 -8.46 18.65 -15.29
N GLU A 447 -7.16 18.98 -15.33
CA GLU A 447 -6.17 18.30 -16.15
C GLU A 447 -5.91 16.87 -15.65
N ARG A 448 -5.57 16.71 -14.37
CA ARG A 448 -5.05 15.45 -13.83
C ARG A 448 -6.12 14.48 -13.40
N PHE A 449 -7.24 14.99 -12.89
CA PHE A 449 -8.34 14.15 -12.44
C PHE A 449 -9.42 14.00 -13.49
N VAL A 450 -10.10 15.08 -13.89
CA VAL A 450 -11.26 15.00 -14.79
C VAL A 450 -10.87 14.49 -16.18
N GLN A 451 -9.88 15.10 -16.81
CA GLN A 451 -9.42 14.72 -18.15
C GLN A 451 -8.40 13.57 -18.10
N GLY A 452 -7.54 13.59 -17.08
CA GLY A 452 -6.44 12.63 -16.91
C GLY A 452 -6.92 11.25 -16.46
N LEU A 453 -7.52 11.17 -15.28
CA LEU A 453 -7.94 9.91 -14.65
C LEU A 453 -9.34 9.48 -15.08
N MET A 454 -10.33 10.37 -14.98
CA MET A 454 -11.74 10.06 -15.26
C MET A 454 -12.06 9.99 -16.76
N LYS A 455 -11.20 10.56 -17.61
CA LYS A 455 -11.43 10.72 -19.06
C LYS A 455 -12.79 11.35 -19.39
N ALA A 456 -13.28 12.23 -18.51
CA ALA A 456 -14.62 12.79 -18.62
C ALA A 456 -14.62 14.06 -19.53
N PRO A 457 -15.62 14.21 -20.42
CA PRO A 457 -15.71 15.39 -21.28
C PRO A 457 -16.17 16.62 -20.50
N VAL A 458 -15.58 17.78 -20.83
CA VAL A 458 -15.97 19.08 -20.27
C VAL A 458 -16.81 19.82 -21.30
N ARG A 459 -18.13 19.90 -21.08
CA ARG A 459 -19.08 20.42 -22.09
C ARG A 459 -19.02 21.95 -22.27
N ASN A 460 -18.89 22.68 -21.17
CA ASN A 460 -18.89 24.14 -21.16
C ASN A 460 -17.65 24.67 -20.43
N LEU A 461 -16.48 24.54 -21.07
CA LEU A 461 -15.21 24.91 -20.45
C LEU A 461 -15.16 26.40 -20.07
N SER A 462 -15.71 27.30 -20.89
CA SER A 462 -15.69 28.74 -20.61
C SER A 462 -16.41 29.07 -19.30
N ALA A 463 -17.67 28.63 -19.15
CA ALA A 463 -18.45 28.92 -17.95
C ALA A 463 -17.87 28.23 -16.69
N LEU A 464 -17.29 27.03 -16.84
CA LEU A 464 -16.57 26.38 -15.75
C LEU A 464 -15.33 27.17 -15.32
N GLN A 465 -14.59 27.77 -16.26
CA GLN A 465 -13.45 28.63 -15.95
C GLN A 465 -13.89 29.93 -15.25
N ASP A 466 -15.05 30.48 -15.59
CA ASP A 466 -15.64 31.63 -14.90
C ASP A 466 -16.06 31.27 -13.46
N GLU A 467 -16.59 30.07 -13.24
CA GLU A 467 -16.87 29.51 -11.91
C GLU A 467 -15.59 29.32 -11.09
N PHE A 468 -14.53 28.75 -11.68
CA PHE A 468 -13.22 28.64 -11.02
C PHE A 468 -12.60 30.01 -10.71
N HIS A 469 -12.79 31.01 -11.58
CA HIS A 469 -12.39 32.38 -11.29
C HIS A 469 -13.12 32.93 -10.05
N ARG A 470 -14.45 32.81 -9.99
CA ARG A 470 -15.24 33.28 -8.85
C ARG A 470 -14.86 32.57 -7.56
N LEU A 471 -14.71 31.25 -7.57
CA LEU A 471 -14.27 30.49 -6.40
C LEU A 471 -12.90 30.95 -5.91
N ALA A 472 -11.92 31.06 -6.82
CA ALA A 472 -10.57 31.51 -6.46
C ALA A 472 -10.55 32.96 -5.94
N ALA A 473 -11.34 33.86 -6.53
CA ALA A 473 -11.45 35.24 -6.06
C ALA A 473 -12.06 35.30 -4.64
N THR A 474 -13.12 34.52 -4.40
CA THR A 474 -13.76 34.40 -3.08
C THR A 474 -12.79 33.86 -2.04
N VAL A 475 -12.13 32.72 -2.30
CA VAL A 475 -11.19 32.12 -1.33
C VAL A 475 -9.98 33.02 -1.09
N ASN A 476 -9.47 33.70 -2.12
CA ASN A 476 -8.37 34.65 -1.98
C ASN A 476 -8.74 35.87 -1.14
N ALA A 477 -10.02 36.30 -1.12
CA ALA A 477 -10.45 37.46 -0.35
C ALA A 477 -10.54 37.20 1.16
N PHE A 478 -10.57 35.93 1.58
CA PHE A 478 -10.67 35.58 2.99
C PHE A 478 -9.45 36.01 3.82
N PRO A 479 -9.64 36.24 5.13
CA PRO A 479 -8.55 36.50 6.06
C PRO A 479 -7.50 35.39 6.01
N LYS A 480 -6.23 35.79 6.00
CA LYS A 480 -5.09 34.86 5.88
C LYS A 480 -4.37 34.71 7.21
N THR A 481 -4.14 33.46 7.59
CA THR A 481 -3.29 33.04 8.71
C THR A 481 -2.16 32.19 8.18
N VAL A 482 -1.15 31.89 8.98
CA VAL A 482 -0.24 30.78 8.66
C VAL A 482 -1.08 29.51 8.56
N MET A 483 -0.99 28.80 7.43
CA MET A 483 -1.66 27.53 7.18
C MET A 483 -0.62 26.47 6.78
N HIS A 484 -0.84 25.22 7.16
CA HIS A 484 -0.03 24.07 6.76
C HIS A 484 -0.34 23.63 5.33
N ARG A 485 -1.55 23.88 4.83
CA ARG A 485 -2.10 23.49 3.51
C ARG A 485 -2.45 22.02 3.38
N ASP A 486 -1.47 21.15 3.62
CA ASP A 486 -1.64 19.69 3.54
C ASP A 486 -1.87 19.09 4.95
N PHE A 487 -2.72 19.72 5.76
CA PHE A 487 -3.01 19.33 7.15
C PHE A 487 -3.98 18.13 7.20
N GLN A 488 -3.50 16.97 6.76
CA GLN A 488 -4.26 15.72 6.69
C GLN A 488 -3.73 14.68 7.67
N SER A 489 -4.51 13.65 7.98
CA SER A 489 -4.16 12.65 9.01
C SER A 489 -2.86 11.88 8.74
N GLN A 490 -2.39 11.82 7.50
CA GLN A 490 -1.08 11.24 7.15
C GLN A 490 0.11 12.11 7.58
N ASN A 491 -0.08 13.42 7.73
CA ASN A 491 0.97 14.40 8.07
C ASN A 491 1.01 14.73 9.57
N ILE A 492 0.30 13.94 10.39
CA ILE A 492 0.31 14.03 11.85
C ILE A 492 0.82 12.72 12.41
N MET A 493 1.93 12.77 13.14
CA MET A 493 2.52 11.63 13.84
C MET A 493 1.98 11.55 15.27
N ILE A 494 1.72 10.34 15.76
CA ILE A 494 1.26 10.07 17.13
C ILE A 494 2.40 9.47 17.92
N THR A 495 3.00 10.30 18.79
CA THR A 495 4.07 9.90 19.71
C THR A 495 3.50 9.50 21.06
N GLY A 496 4.13 8.55 21.75
CA GLY A 496 3.69 8.10 23.08
C GLY A 496 2.26 7.51 23.12
N GLY A 497 1.69 7.18 21.96
CA GLY A 497 0.34 6.63 21.82
C GLY A 497 -0.81 7.64 21.87
N ASP A 498 -0.56 8.90 22.21
CA ASP A 498 -1.60 9.92 22.41
C ASP A 498 -1.22 11.37 22.08
N THR A 499 0.03 11.63 21.65
CA THR A 499 0.58 12.98 21.48
C THR A 499 0.81 13.30 20.00
N PRO A 500 -0.03 14.15 19.38
CA PRO A 500 0.10 14.53 17.97
C PRO A 500 1.28 15.48 17.73
N ARG A 501 2.02 15.24 16.65
CA ARG A 501 3.20 15.99 16.19
C ARG A 501 3.11 16.22 14.68
N LEU A 502 3.53 17.38 14.19
CA LEU A 502 3.39 17.75 12.78
C LEU A 502 4.64 17.37 11.96
N ILE A 503 4.43 16.90 10.74
CA ILE A 503 5.46 16.71 9.70
C ILE A 503 4.96 17.27 8.36
N ASP A 504 5.83 17.32 7.34
CA ASP A 504 5.46 17.73 5.97
C ASP A 504 4.94 19.18 5.84
N TYR A 505 5.40 20.06 6.71
CA TYR A 505 4.96 21.46 6.79
C TYR A 505 5.72 22.43 5.87
N GLN A 506 6.68 21.98 5.05
CA GLN A 506 7.37 22.85 4.09
C GLN A 506 6.45 23.45 3.01
N GLY A 507 5.24 22.91 2.87
CA GLY A 507 4.16 23.44 2.03
C GLY A 507 3.44 24.67 2.62
N ALA A 508 3.70 25.00 3.89
CA ALA A 508 3.04 26.06 4.63
C ALA A 508 3.17 27.44 3.97
N ARG A 509 2.14 28.27 4.16
CA ARG A 509 1.98 29.61 3.56
C ARG A 509 0.90 30.41 4.29
N LEU A 510 0.75 31.68 3.94
CA LEU A 510 -0.37 32.49 4.41
C LEU A 510 -1.63 32.20 3.59
N GLY A 511 -2.72 31.77 4.22
CA GLY A 511 -4.00 31.48 3.56
C GLY A 511 -5.15 31.29 4.55
N PRO A 512 -6.37 30.98 4.07
CA PRO A 512 -7.53 30.92 4.92
C PRO A 512 -7.45 29.74 5.92
N PRO A 513 -7.68 29.97 7.23
CA PRO A 513 -7.56 28.92 8.24
C PRO A 513 -8.55 27.76 8.04
N ALA A 514 -9.69 28.03 7.42
CA ALA A 514 -10.67 27.00 7.08
C ALA A 514 -10.12 25.93 6.13
N TYR A 515 -9.09 26.23 5.32
CA TYR A 515 -8.49 25.25 4.43
C TYR A 515 -7.85 24.07 5.20
N ASP A 516 -7.14 24.35 6.30
CA ASP A 516 -6.54 23.31 7.15
C ASP A 516 -7.60 22.55 7.96
N VAL A 517 -8.63 23.25 8.46
CA VAL A 517 -9.77 22.61 9.16
C VAL A 517 -10.46 21.62 8.23
N VAL A 518 -10.68 22.03 6.98
CA VAL A 518 -11.25 21.17 5.94
C VAL A 518 -10.36 19.97 5.66
N SER A 519 -9.06 20.20 5.49
CA SER A 519 -8.09 19.12 5.23
C SER A 519 -8.07 18.05 6.32
N MET A 520 -8.43 18.40 7.57
CA MET A 520 -8.48 17.46 8.70
C MET A 520 -9.86 16.83 8.92
N LEU A 521 -10.94 17.62 8.84
CA LEU A 521 -12.28 17.17 9.24
C LEU A 521 -13.10 16.57 8.08
N TRP A 522 -12.73 16.88 6.85
CA TRP A 522 -13.23 16.23 5.62
C TRP A 522 -12.11 15.43 4.94
N ASP A 523 -11.25 14.81 5.74
CA ASP A 523 -10.14 14.02 5.24
C ASP A 523 -10.61 12.81 4.41
N PRO A 524 -10.24 12.68 3.12
CA PRO A 524 -10.56 11.51 2.29
C PRO A 524 -9.99 10.19 2.83
N TYR A 525 -8.97 10.22 3.69
CA TYR A 525 -8.34 9.05 4.29
C TYR A 525 -9.20 8.42 5.38
N TYR A 526 -9.94 9.23 6.15
CA TYR A 526 -10.74 8.75 7.28
C TYR A 526 -12.05 9.52 7.42
N ARG A 527 -13.17 8.80 7.29
CA ARG A 527 -14.50 9.41 7.40
C ARG A 527 -14.90 9.58 8.87
N LEU A 528 -15.03 10.84 9.28
CA LEU A 528 -15.71 11.19 10.52
C LEU A 528 -17.23 11.07 10.39
N ASP A 529 -17.85 10.63 11.48
CA ASP A 529 -19.29 10.78 11.70
C ASP A 529 -19.69 12.26 11.66
N ASP A 530 -20.85 12.57 11.09
CA ASP A 530 -21.27 13.95 10.84
C ASP A 530 -21.51 14.71 12.15
N ALA A 531 -22.11 14.08 13.16
CA ALA A 531 -22.34 14.71 14.46
C ALA A 531 -21.02 14.96 15.21
N LEU A 532 -20.05 14.04 15.10
CA LEU A 532 -18.70 14.26 15.63
C LEU A 532 -18.01 15.42 14.89
N ARG A 533 -18.10 15.46 13.56
CA ARG A 533 -17.50 16.53 12.75
C ARG A 533 -18.04 17.90 13.16
N GLU A 534 -19.35 18.05 13.32
CA GLU A 534 -19.98 19.30 13.75
C GLU A 534 -19.47 19.75 15.12
N ARG A 535 -19.39 18.85 16.12
CA ARG A 535 -18.83 19.18 17.44
C ARG A 535 -17.38 19.63 17.36
N LEU A 536 -16.58 19.02 16.49
CA LEU A 536 -15.17 19.38 16.28
C LEU A 536 -15.01 20.74 15.59
N VAL A 537 -15.87 21.07 14.62
CA VAL A 537 -15.93 22.41 14.01
C VAL A 537 -16.26 23.45 15.07
N CYS A 538 -17.33 23.24 15.86
CA CYS A 538 -17.69 24.16 16.94
C CYS A 538 -16.55 24.35 17.94
N PHE A 539 -15.91 23.27 18.37
CA PHE A 539 -14.76 23.33 19.27
C PHE A 539 -13.62 24.20 18.70
N TYR A 540 -13.26 24.00 17.43
CA TYR A 540 -12.22 24.82 16.79
C TYR A 540 -12.62 26.30 16.76
N MET A 541 -13.87 26.62 16.42
CA MET A 541 -14.36 28.00 16.35
C MET A 541 -14.33 28.70 17.73
N GLU A 542 -14.74 28.00 18.79
CA GLU A 542 -14.70 28.49 20.18
C GLU A 542 -13.26 28.77 20.63
N ARG A 543 -12.34 27.86 20.31
CA ARG A 543 -10.92 28.01 20.62
C ARG A 543 -10.29 29.18 19.85
N MET A 544 -10.60 29.32 18.57
CA MET A 544 -10.15 30.44 17.74
C MET A 544 -10.67 31.79 18.25
N SER A 545 -11.96 31.88 18.60
CA SER A 545 -12.55 33.10 19.14
C SER A 545 -11.86 33.53 20.43
N SER A 546 -11.58 32.57 21.32
CA SER A 546 -10.84 32.81 22.56
C SER A 546 -9.39 33.24 22.32
N ALA A 547 -8.73 32.67 21.31
CA ALA A 547 -7.32 32.87 21.07
C ALA A 547 -7.00 34.09 20.19
N ALA A 548 -7.86 34.45 19.23
CA ALA A 548 -7.60 35.49 18.23
C ALA A 548 -7.92 36.92 18.73
N GLY A 549 -8.90 37.08 19.63
CA GLY A 549 -9.32 38.37 20.20
C GLY A 549 -10.41 39.11 19.41
N GLU A 550 -10.60 40.40 19.71
CA GLU A 550 -11.58 41.30 19.08
C GLU A 550 -11.23 41.51 17.58
N GLY A 551 -11.79 40.69 16.70
CA GLY A 551 -11.52 40.71 15.26
C GLY A 551 -11.76 39.38 14.55
N PHE A 552 -11.96 38.30 15.30
CA PHE A 552 -12.37 37.01 14.75
C PHE A 552 -13.90 36.83 14.84
N SER A 553 -14.54 36.60 13.69
CA SER A 553 -15.97 36.29 13.61
C SER A 553 -16.18 34.80 13.35
N VAL A 554 -16.87 34.14 14.28
CA VAL A 554 -17.32 32.74 14.14
C VAL A 554 -18.22 32.61 12.90
N GLN A 555 -19.11 33.57 12.67
CA GLN A 555 -20.00 33.55 11.51
C GLN A 555 -19.21 33.62 10.20
N GLU A 556 -18.26 34.55 10.08
CA GLU A 556 -17.42 34.69 8.88
C GLU A 556 -16.61 33.43 8.61
N LEU A 557 -16.04 32.80 9.64
CA LEU A 557 -15.33 31.53 9.47
C LEU A 557 -16.25 30.43 8.93
N GLY A 558 -17.49 30.35 9.40
CA GLY A 558 -18.48 29.40 8.90
C GLY A 558 -18.72 29.55 7.40
N GLU A 559 -18.81 30.78 6.91
CA GLU A 559 -18.99 31.11 5.49
C GLU A 559 -17.76 30.72 4.64
N THR A 560 -16.56 30.69 5.22
CA THR A 560 -15.35 30.26 4.51
C THR A 560 -15.24 28.75 4.28
N LEU A 561 -15.98 27.92 5.04
CA LEU A 561 -15.83 26.46 5.01
C LEU A 561 -16.18 25.87 3.65
N LEU A 562 -17.35 26.18 3.09
CA LEU A 562 -17.81 25.55 1.84
C LEU A 562 -16.91 25.89 0.63
N PRO A 563 -16.48 27.15 0.41
CA PRO A 563 -15.52 27.44 -0.65
C PRO A 563 -14.16 26.75 -0.47
N CYS A 564 -13.65 26.68 0.77
CA CYS A 564 -12.39 25.97 1.06
C CYS A 564 -12.52 24.45 0.86
N ARG A 565 -13.69 23.87 1.16
CA ARG A 565 -14.04 22.46 0.88
C ARG A 565 -13.95 22.13 -0.61
N LEU A 566 -14.64 22.91 -1.44
CA LEU A 566 -14.58 22.77 -2.90
C LEU A 566 -13.14 22.82 -3.40
N GLN A 567 -12.37 23.81 -2.93
CA GLN A 567 -10.98 24.01 -3.31
C GLN A 567 -10.08 22.83 -2.91
N ARG A 568 -10.14 22.40 -1.64
CA ARG A 568 -9.28 21.33 -1.09
C ARG A 568 -9.56 19.99 -1.74
N HIS A 569 -10.82 19.62 -1.95
CA HIS A 569 -11.14 18.32 -2.55
C HIS A 569 -10.81 18.28 -4.06
N MET A 570 -10.96 19.39 -4.78
CA MET A 570 -10.44 19.50 -6.15
C MET A 570 -8.91 19.31 -6.17
N GLN A 571 -8.18 19.99 -5.28
CA GLN A 571 -6.73 19.82 -5.16
C GLN A 571 -6.34 18.37 -4.81
N ALA A 572 -7.04 17.71 -3.88
CA ALA A 572 -6.80 16.32 -3.49
C ALA A 572 -6.98 15.37 -4.68
N LEU A 573 -8.10 15.50 -5.40
CA LEU A 573 -8.42 14.68 -6.56
C LEU A 573 -7.40 14.88 -7.69
N GLY A 574 -7.00 16.13 -7.95
CA GLY A 574 -5.92 16.45 -8.88
C GLY A 574 -4.60 15.77 -8.50
N ALA A 575 -4.24 15.81 -7.21
CA ALA A 575 -3.04 15.16 -6.70
C ALA A 575 -3.10 13.64 -6.85
N TYR A 576 -4.23 13.00 -6.53
CA TYR A 576 -4.41 11.57 -6.71
C TYR A 576 -4.32 11.15 -8.17
N GLY A 577 -4.90 11.94 -9.09
CA GLY A 577 -4.78 11.72 -10.53
C GLY A 577 -3.32 11.79 -11.00
N PHE A 578 -2.56 12.79 -10.57
CA PHE A 578 -1.15 12.92 -10.91
C PHE A 578 -0.26 11.83 -10.30
N LEU A 579 -0.40 11.57 -9.00
CA LEU A 579 0.43 10.59 -8.29
C LEU A 579 0.21 9.18 -8.83
N SER A 580 -1.03 8.82 -9.16
CA SER A 580 -1.36 7.51 -9.72
C SER A 580 -0.90 7.37 -11.16
N MET A 581 -1.18 8.36 -12.02
CA MET A 581 -0.95 8.25 -13.46
C MET A 581 0.47 8.61 -13.89
N ALA A 582 1.07 9.64 -13.29
CA ALA A 582 2.38 10.16 -13.69
C ALA A 582 3.53 9.64 -12.82
N ARG A 583 3.26 9.28 -11.55
CA ARG A 583 4.27 8.77 -10.62
C ARG A 583 4.12 7.28 -10.29
N GLY A 584 3.13 6.60 -10.87
CA GLY A 584 2.90 5.16 -10.68
C GLY A 584 2.44 4.76 -9.28
N LYS A 585 2.14 5.72 -8.39
CA LYS A 585 1.69 5.47 -7.01
C LYS A 585 0.19 5.13 -6.99
N LYS A 586 -0.15 3.95 -7.53
CA LYS A 586 -1.54 3.52 -7.75
C LYS A 586 -2.38 3.43 -6.48
N TYR A 587 -1.76 3.27 -5.31
CA TYR A 587 -2.52 3.20 -4.05
C TYR A 587 -3.35 4.46 -3.74
N PHE A 588 -3.01 5.64 -4.28
CA PHE A 588 -3.83 6.83 -4.10
C PHE A 588 -5.24 6.68 -4.71
N LEU A 589 -5.42 5.79 -5.68
CA LEU A 589 -6.70 5.50 -6.31
C LEU A 589 -7.78 5.02 -5.32
N LYS A 590 -7.39 4.39 -4.20
CA LYS A 590 -8.35 3.93 -3.19
C LYS A 590 -8.98 5.07 -2.38
N HIS A 591 -8.38 6.26 -2.40
CA HIS A 591 -8.89 7.45 -1.70
C HIS A 591 -9.78 8.33 -2.60
N VAL A 592 -9.76 8.11 -3.92
CA VAL A 592 -10.62 8.83 -4.88
C VAL A 592 -12.12 8.72 -4.53
N PRO A 593 -12.69 7.55 -4.17
CA PRO A 593 -14.10 7.47 -3.82
C PRO A 593 -14.49 8.35 -2.62
N GLY A 594 -13.61 8.48 -1.62
CA GLY A 594 -13.82 9.33 -0.45
C GLY A 594 -13.84 10.81 -0.83
N ALA A 595 -12.79 11.27 -1.51
CA ALA A 595 -12.67 12.67 -1.95
C ALA A 595 -13.77 13.08 -2.94
N LEU A 596 -14.13 12.21 -3.90
CA LEU A 596 -15.19 12.49 -4.87
C LEU A 596 -16.56 12.55 -4.21
N ARG A 597 -16.82 11.74 -3.17
CA ARG A 597 -18.05 11.82 -2.39
C ARG A 597 -18.18 13.17 -1.71
N HIS A 598 -17.14 13.63 -1.02
CA HIS A 598 -17.13 14.95 -0.38
C HIS A 598 -17.35 16.06 -1.40
N LEU A 599 -16.63 16.03 -2.53
CA LEU A 599 -16.82 17.02 -3.58
C LEU A 599 -18.25 17.01 -4.15
N LYS A 600 -18.87 15.83 -4.33
CA LYS A 600 -20.27 15.70 -4.75
C LYS A 600 -21.26 16.33 -3.76
N GLU A 601 -21.06 16.09 -2.47
CA GLU A 601 -21.86 16.71 -1.41
C GLU A 601 -21.73 18.23 -1.45
N GLU A 602 -20.51 18.75 -1.66
CA GLU A 602 -20.21 20.18 -1.66
C GLU A 602 -20.76 20.92 -2.86
N VAL A 603 -20.59 20.37 -4.07
CA VAL A 603 -21.17 21.00 -5.27
C VAL A 603 -22.69 20.94 -5.24
N THR A 604 -23.29 20.00 -4.51
CA THR A 604 -24.74 19.95 -4.32
C THR A 604 -25.22 21.10 -3.44
N LEU A 605 -24.49 21.40 -2.37
CA LEU A 605 -24.75 22.56 -1.51
C LEU A 605 -24.52 23.88 -2.25
N ALA A 606 -23.53 23.93 -3.14
CA ALA A 606 -23.15 25.14 -3.87
C ALA A 606 -23.72 25.21 -5.31
N ARG A 607 -24.77 24.42 -5.62
CA ARG A 607 -25.25 24.21 -7.01
C ARG A 607 -25.74 25.49 -7.70
N ASP A 608 -26.28 26.43 -6.92
CA ASP A 608 -26.85 27.67 -7.45
C ASP A 608 -25.71 28.67 -7.75
N GLU A 609 -24.60 28.58 -7.01
CA GLU A 609 -23.41 29.41 -7.21
C GLU A 609 -22.48 28.84 -8.30
N TYR A 610 -22.33 27.51 -8.38
CA TYR A 610 -21.43 26.81 -9.30
C TYR A 610 -22.15 25.70 -10.09
N PRO A 611 -23.14 26.06 -10.95
CA PRO A 611 -23.95 25.09 -11.67
C PRO A 611 -23.18 24.22 -12.67
N GLU A 612 -22.14 24.73 -13.34
CA GLU A 612 -21.35 23.92 -14.27
C GLU A 612 -20.46 22.92 -13.53
N LEU A 613 -19.82 23.33 -12.44
CA LEU A 613 -19.06 22.45 -11.57
C LEU A 613 -19.95 21.35 -11.00
N TYR A 614 -21.16 21.70 -10.54
CA TYR A 614 -22.16 20.73 -10.09
C TYR A 614 -22.49 19.70 -11.17
N ARG A 615 -22.79 20.14 -12.40
CA ARG A 615 -23.10 19.22 -13.51
C ARG A 615 -21.91 18.32 -13.85
N LEU A 616 -20.70 18.87 -13.88
CA LEU A 616 -19.49 18.12 -14.17
C LEU A 616 -19.28 17.02 -13.11
N VAL A 617 -19.20 17.40 -11.84
CA VAL A 617 -18.87 16.50 -10.73
C VAL A 617 -19.98 15.48 -10.49
N SER A 618 -21.25 15.86 -10.60
CA SER A 618 -22.38 14.94 -10.47
C SER A 618 -22.37 13.86 -11.56
N GLY A 619 -21.87 14.19 -12.75
CA GLY A 619 -21.71 13.27 -13.86
C GLY A 619 -20.50 12.33 -13.76
N LEU A 620 -19.56 12.58 -12.83
CA LEU A 620 -18.39 11.71 -12.66
C LEU A 620 -18.79 10.39 -12.00
N GLN A 621 -18.48 9.28 -12.67
CA GLN A 621 -18.63 7.93 -12.14
C GLN A 621 -17.24 7.30 -12.02
N TYR A 622 -16.84 7.00 -10.79
CA TYR A 622 -15.61 6.27 -10.51
C TYR A 622 -15.98 4.81 -10.29
N ALA A 623 -15.40 3.93 -11.10
CA ALA A 623 -15.71 2.50 -11.13
C ALA A 623 -15.01 1.74 -10.00
#